data_AF-A0AAN6R371-F1
#
_entry.id   AF-A0AAN6R371-F1
#
_cell.length_a   1.000
_cell.length_b   1.000
_cell.length_c   1.000
_cell.angle_alpha   90.00
_cell.angle_beta   90.00
_cell.angle_gamma   90.00
#
_symmetry.space_group_name_H-M   'P 1'
#
loop_
_entity.id
_entity.type
_entity.pdbx_description
1 polymer ?
#
loop_
_entity_poly.entity_id
_entity_poly.type
_entity_poly.pdbx_seq_one_letter_code
_entity_poly.pdbx_strand_id
1 'polypeptide(L)'
;MNPTGNNTSSPCLKNIPPNQQRLFIQLLLLSMDTPALVHAFNNLPRRPKVPSGTVDNHWHFNVHHVPLQPPGDLLFLLNPASLYIHVEGPKQIGNLTSPSARADIILPLLLKSFVTGLQQGGPSELAPFAPWSWSTKDEALARALEEKLRAVGVREELCSVAVADQTLNDLDQERWGEFMKGLTGMARKDGNSGAPAPTVSSEASATDVCATCKKGPGPGAESLRACSGCKTVRYCSRDCQKANWKQHKRACKTIA
;
A
#
# COMPACT_ATOMS: atom_id res chain seq x y z
N MET A 1 22.37 -12.95 -42.49
CA MET A 1 21.16 -13.73 -42.13
C MET A 1 20.77 -13.33 -40.72
N ASN A 2 19.64 -12.64 -40.56
CA ASN A 2 19.18 -12.04 -39.32
C ASN A 2 17.86 -12.74 -38.94
N PRO A 3 17.72 -13.39 -37.77
CA PRO A 3 16.44 -13.96 -37.39
C PRO A 3 15.61 -12.88 -36.69
N THR A 4 14.48 -12.57 -37.31
CA THR A 4 13.44 -11.65 -36.85
C THR A 4 12.86 -12.12 -35.51
N GLY A 5 12.93 -11.24 -34.50
CA GLY A 5 12.29 -11.42 -33.20
C GLY A 5 10.78 -11.46 -33.34
N ASN A 6 10.17 -12.55 -32.87
CA ASN A 6 8.74 -12.76 -32.89
C ASN A 6 8.11 -12.02 -31.70
N ASN A 7 7.43 -10.91 -32.01
CA ASN A 7 6.75 -10.04 -31.04
C ASN A 7 5.34 -10.59 -30.78
N THR A 8 5.18 -11.46 -29.79
CA THR A 8 3.88 -11.97 -29.33
C THR A 8 3.21 -10.92 -28.44
N SER A 9 2.80 -9.81 -29.04
CA SER A 9 1.84 -8.88 -28.44
C SER A 9 0.43 -9.30 -28.88
N SER A 10 -0.42 -9.67 -27.91
CA SER A 10 -1.84 -9.99 -28.14
C SER A 10 -2.52 -8.94 -29.03
N PRO A 11 -3.26 -9.32 -30.09
CA PRO A 11 -3.80 -8.39 -31.10
C PRO A 11 -4.71 -7.29 -30.53
N CYS A 12 -5.28 -7.49 -29.35
CA CYS A 12 -6.26 -6.59 -28.75
C CYS A 12 -5.66 -5.33 -28.10
N LEU A 13 -4.36 -5.29 -27.78
CA LEU A 13 -3.76 -4.15 -27.06
C LEU A 13 -3.36 -2.99 -27.97
N LYS A 14 -3.11 -3.23 -29.26
CA LYS A 14 -2.54 -2.24 -30.19
C LYS A 14 -3.51 -1.12 -30.60
N ASN A 15 -4.82 -1.31 -30.40
CA ASN A 15 -5.86 -0.38 -30.82
C ASN A 15 -6.49 0.41 -29.66
N ILE A 16 -5.99 0.25 -28.43
CA ILE A 16 -6.52 0.94 -27.25
C ILE A 16 -5.71 2.22 -27.04
N PRO A 17 -6.35 3.39 -26.84
CA PRO A 17 -5.65 4.63 -26.51
C PRO A 17 -4.74 4.45 -25.28
N PRO A 18 -3.53 5.05 -25.23
CA PRO A 18 -2.58 4.84 -24.11
C PRO A 18 -3.17 5.09 -22.71
N ASN A 19 -4.08 6.07 -22.60
CA ASN A 19 -4.80 6.38 -21.37
C ASN A 19 -5.89 5.35 -20.99
N GLN A 20 -6.33 4.53 -21.94
CA GLN A 20 -7.29 3.43 -21.77
C GLN A 20 -6.59 2.07 -21.61
N GLN A 21 -5.35 1.91 -22.13
CA GLN A 21 -4.53 0.72 -21.93
C GLN A 21 -4.32 0.43 -20.45
N ARG A 22 -4.15 1.47 -19.62
CA ARG A 22 -4.03 1.38 -18.16
C ARG A 22 -5.24 0.70 -17.51
N LEU A 23 -6.45 1.15 -17.85
CA LEU A 23 -7.67 0.58 -17.28
C LEU A 23 -7.89 -0.85 -17.79
N PHE A 24 -7.54 -1.09 -19.06
CA PHE A 24 -7.68 -2.39 -19.70
C PHE A 24 -6.72 -3.45 -19.14
N ILE A 25 -5.44 -3.10 -18.94
CA ILE A 25 -4.43 -3.96 -18.28
C ILE A 25 -4.85 -4.24 -16.84
N GLN A 26 -5.27 -3.20 -16.10
CA GLN A 26 -5.71 -3.36 -14.72
C GLN A 26 -6.99 -4.22 -14.60
N LEU A 27 -7.93 -4.11 -15.53
CA LEU A 27 -9.12 -4.96 -15.61
C LEU A 27 -8.78 -6.40 -16.01
N LEU A 28 -7.90 -6.60 -16.99
CA LEU A 28 -7.41 -7.93 -17.40
C LEU A 28 -6.79 -8.67 -16.22
N LEU A 29 -6.01 -7.99 -15.39
CA LEU A 29 -5.33 -8.60 -14.24
C LEU A 29 -6.25 -8.82 -13.03
N LEU A 30 -7.25 -7.95 -12.82
CA LEU A 30 -8.30 -8.20 -11.84
C LEU A 30 -9.13 -9.44 -12.20
N SER A 31 -9.14 -9.82 -13.50
CA SER A 31 -9.77 -11.03 -14.01
C SER A 31 -8.82 -12.23 -14.18
N MET A 32 -7.50 -12.05 -14.00
CA MET A 32 -6.55 -13.15 -14.15
C MET A 32 -6.60 -14.03 -12.91
N ASP A 33 -6.87 -15.32 -13.13
CA ASP A 33 -6.72 -16.33 -12.10
C ASP A 33 -5.24 -16.58 -11.77
N THR A 34 -4.99 -17.19 -10.62
CA THR A 34 -3.64 -17.47 -10.14
C THR A 34 -2.80 -18.26 -11.15
N PRO A 35 -3.31 -19.32 -11.82
CA PRO A 35 -2.56 -20.03 -12.86
C PRO A 35 -2.10 -19.14 -14.02
N ALA A 36 -2.98 -18.29 -14.56
CA ALA A 36 -2.63 -17.39 -15.67
C ALA A 36 -1.55 -16.37 -15.23
N LEU A 37 -1.64 -15.88 -13.98
CA LEU A 37 -0.67 -14.95 -13.42
C LEU A 37 0.71 -15.60 -13.23
N VAL A 38 0.75 -16.83 -12.71
CA VAL A 38 2.00 -17.60 -12.55
C VAL A 38 2.62 -17.87 -13.92
N HIS A 39 1.83 -18.25 -14.92
CA HIS A 39 2.32 -18.45 -16.28
C HIS A 39 2.94 -17.18 -16.85
N ALA A 40 2.28 -16.02 -16.72
CA ALA A 40 2.82 -14.74 -17.17
C ALA A 40 4.13 -14.39 -16.45
N PHE A 41 4.17 -14.55 -15.13
CA PHE A 41 5.35 -14.27 -14.31
C PHE A 41 6.54 -15.16 -14.67
N ASN A 42 6.31 -16.45 -14.90
CA ASN A 42 7.38 -17.40 -15.27
C ASN A 42 8.02 -17.07 -16.62
N ASN A 43 7.28 -16.44 -17.54
CA ASN A 43 7.78 -16.02 -18.85
C ASN A 43 8.52 -14.67 -18.84
N LEU A 44 8.59 -13.97 -17.71
CA LEU A 44 9.27 -12.69 -17.62
C LEU A 44 10.79 -12.85 -17.77
N PRO A 45 11.46 -11.95 -18.52
CA PRO A 45 12.92 -11.93 -18.57
C PRO A 45 13.48 -11.64 -17.18
N ARG A 46 14.54 -12.36 -16.81
CA ARG A 46 15.21 -12.22 -15.52
C ARG A 46 16.68 -11.89 -15.72
N ARG A 47 17.14 -10.79 -15.14
CA ARG A 47 18.52 -10.32 -15.22
C ARG A 47 19.01 -9.88 -13.84
N PRO A 48 20.32 -9.98 -13.53
CA PRO A 48 20.87 -9.53 -12.24
C PRO A 48 20.72 -8.03 -11.99
N LYS A 49 20.65 -7.23 -13.06
CA LYS A 49 20.41 -5.78 -13.03
C LYS A 49 19.01 -5.47 -13.52
N VAL A 50 18.41 -4.39 -13.02
CA VAL A 50 17.12 -3.88 -13.53
C VAL A 50 17.31 -3.37 -14.97
N PRO A 51 16.23 -3.10 -15.75
CA PRO A 51 16.34 -2.73 -17.16
C PRO A 51 17.26 -1.54 -17.49
N SER A 52 17.46 -0.60 -16.56
CA SER A 52 18.45 0.49 -16.72
C SER A 52 19.90 0.01 -16.79
N GLY A 53 20.18 -1.21 -16.35
CA GLY A 53 21.52 -1.81 -16.28
C GLY A 53 22.38 -1.33 -15.11
N THR A 54 21.90 -0.37 -14.31
CA THR A 54 22.72 0.33 -13.31
C THR A 54 22.65 -0.30 -11.92
N VAL A 55 21.45 -0.63 -11.45
CA VAL A 55 21.22 -1.12 -10.09
C VAL A 55 20.88 -2.61 -10.06
N ASP A 56 21.17 -3.25 -8.93
CA ASP A 56 20.83 -4.64 -8.70
C ASP A 56 19.31 -4.84 -8.73
N ASN A 57 18.89 -5.95 -9.35
CA ASN A 57 17.50 -6.38 -9.42
C ASN A 57 17.09 -7.14 -8.14
N HIS A 58 17.46 -6.58 -6.98
CA HIS A 58 17.03 -7.04 -5.67
C HIS A 58 15.82 -6.24 -5.20
N TRP A 59 14.83 -6.93 -4.63
CA TRP A 59 13.59 -6.31 -4.16
C TRP A 59 13.29 -6.72 -2.72
N HIS A 60 13.22 -5.74 -1.83
CA HIS A 60 12.72 -5.93 -0.49
C HIS A 60 11.22 -5.68 -0.46
N PHE A 61 10.45 -6.49 0.25
CA PHE A 61 9.03 -6.23 0.42
C PHE A 61 8.55 -6.46 1.85
N ASN A 62 7.62 -5.61 2.28
CA ASN A 62 6.95 -5.72 3.57
C ASN A 62 5.48 -5.31 3.45
N VAL A 63 4.68 -5.74 4.42
CA VAL A 63 3.31 -5.28 4.59
C VAL A 63 3.31 -4.11 5.57
N HIS A 64 2.73 -2.99 5.14
CA HIS A 64 2.58 -1.81 5.99
C HIS A 64 1.11 -1.42 6.13
N HIS A 65 0.70 -1.11 7.36
CA HIS A 65 -0.66 -0.71 7.66
C HIS A 65 -0.89 0.77 7.33
N VAL A 66 -2.03 1.06 6.71
CA VAL A 66 -2.46 2.42 6.38
C VAL A 66 -3.82 2.72 7.01
N PRO A 67 -3.94 3.80 7.79
CA PRO A 67 -5.19 4.21 8.44
C PRO A 67 -6.13 4.92 7.45
N LEU A 68 -6.39 4.29 6.30
CA LEU A 68 -7.43 4.74 5.37
C LEU A 68 -8.83 4.54 6.00
N GLN A 69 -9.88 5.02 5.33
CA GLN A 69 -11.26 4.69 5.68
C GLN A 69 -11.93 3.96 4.50
N PRO A 70 -12.08 2.62 4.56
CA PRO A 70 -11.68 1.71 5.65
C PRO A 70 -10.15 1.50 5.74
N PRO A 71 -9.60 1.15 6.92
CA PRO A 71 -8.17 0.89 7.08
C PRO A 71 -7.78 -0.35 6.28
N GLY A 72 -6.52 -0.43 5.88
CA GLY A 72 -6.02 -1.57 5.13
C GLY A 72 -4.51 -1.57 5.03
N ASP A 73 -3.97 -2.62 4.45
CA ASP A 73 -2.55 -2.86 4.35
C ASP A 73 -2.08 -2.77 2.90
N LEU A 74 -0.89 -2.22 2.72
CA LEU A 74 -0.20 -2.15 1.43
C LEU A 74 0.96 -3.14 1.44
N LEU A 75 1.10 -3.89 0.35
CA LEU A 75 2.34 -4.57 0.03
C LEU A 75 3.30 -3.53 -0.57
N PHE A 76 4.34 -3.20 0.17
CA PHE A 76 5.35 -2.21 -0.17
C PHE A 76 6.58 -2.92 -0.72
N LEU A 77 6.98 -2.61 -1.95
CA LEU A 77 8.18 -3.13 -2.60
C LEU A 77 9.19 -2.00 -2.72
N LEU A 78 10.44 -2.28 -2.36
CA LEU A 78 11.56 -1.36 -2.38
C LEU A 78 12.74 -2.01 -3.12
N ASN A 79 13.30 -1.30 -4.09
CA ASN A 79 14.63 -1.60 -4.60
C ASN A 79 15.66 -0.77 -3.80
N PRO A 80 16.47 -1.38 -2.90
CA PRO A 80 17.30 -0.61 -1.97
C PRO A 80 18.41 0.19 -2.66
N ALA A 81 18.88 -0.23 -3.83
CA ALA A 81 19.94 0.45 -4.55
C ALA A 81 19.46 1.71 -5.30
N SER A 82 18.22 1.72 -5.79
CA SER A 82 17.63 2.88 -6.48
C SER A 82 16.65 3.69 -5.63
N LEU A 83 16.29 3.17 -4.44
CA LEU A 83 15.21 3.67 -3.59
C LEU A 83 13.83 3.71 -4.28
N TYR A 84 13.69 2.99 -5.40
CA TYR A 84 12.44 2.89 -6.10
C TYR A 84 11.41 2.12 -5.27
N ILE A 85 10.19 2.67 -5.18
CA ILE A 85 9.09 2.12 -4.41
C ILE A 85 7.94 1.75 -5.34
N HIS A 86 7.38 0.56 -5.14
CA HIS A 86 6.09 0.16 -5.69
C HIS A 86 5.14 -0.27 -4.57
N VAL A 87 3.85 -0.04 -4.73
CA VAL A 87 2.84 -0.44 -3.75
C VAL A 87 1.67 -1.15 -4.41
N GLU A 88 1.18 -2.22 -3.79
CA GLU A 88 -0.06 -2.91 -4.14
C GLU A 88 -1.02 -2.89 -2.95
N GLY A 89 -2.33 -2.88 -3.23
CA GLY A 89 -3.39 -2.85 -2.21
C GLY A 89 -4.38 -1.69 -2.42
N PRO A 90 -5.16 -1.32 -1.40
CA PRO A 90 -5.19 -1.90 -0.05
C PRO A 90 -5.82 -3.30 0.02
N LYS A 91 -5.38 -4.12 0.97
CA LYS A 91 -5.95 -5.43 1.34
C LYS A 91 -6.03 -5.57 2.87
N GLN A 92 -6.71 -6.60 3.37
CA GLN A 92 -6.80 -6.90 4.80
C GLN A 92 -5.81 -8.02 5.15
N ILE A 93 -4.52 -7.69 5.23
CA ILE A 93 -3.44 -8.68 5.42
C ILE A 93 -3.03 -8.76 6.89
N GLY A 94 -2.94 -7.63 7.59
CA GLY A 94 -2.53 -7.53 8.98
C GLY A 94 -3.49 -8.22 9.96
N ASN A 95 -4.75 -8.37 9.58
CA ASN A 95 -5.75 -9.10 10.38
C ASN A 95 -5.55 -10.63 10.36
N LEU A 96 -4.69 -11.15 9.47
CA LEU A 96 -4.42 -12.57 9.33
C LEU A 96 -3.24 -12.99 10.21
N THR A 97 -3.53 -13.84 11.20
CA THR A 97 -2.53 -14.35 12.15
C THR A 97 -1.62 -15.41 11.53
N SER A 98 -2.13 -16.20 10.59
CA SER A 98 -1.37 -17.26 9.91
C SER A 98 -0.45 -16.69 8.82
N PRO A 99 0.86 -17.00 8.85
CA PRO A 99 1.78 -16.66 7.75
C PRO A 99 1.33 -17.22 6.40
N SER A 100 0.77 -18.43 6.40
CA SER A 100 0.22 -19.05 5.18
C SER A 100 -0.98 -18.26 4.65
N ALA A 101 -1.91 -17.84 5.51
CA ALA A 101 -3.04 -17.01 5.07
C ALA A 101 -2.58 -15.64 4.53
N ARG A 102 -1.56 -15.02 5.14
CA ARG A 102 -0.93 -13.80 4.59
C ARG A 102 -0.32 -14.05 3.22
N ALA A 103 0.41 -15.17 3.07
CA ALA A 103 1.05 -15.55 1.81
C ALA A 103 0.04 -15.81 0.69
N ASP A 104 -1.18 -16.30 0.98
CA ASP A 104 -2.25 -16.47 -0.02
C ASP A 104 -2.69 -15.13 -0.65
N ILE A 105 -2.64 -14.04 0.12
CA ILE A 105 -2.94 -12.70 -0.39
C ILE A 105 -1.71 -12.07 -1.05
N ILE A 106 -0.53 -12.23 -0.44
CA ILE A 106 0.69 -11.55 -0.89
C ILE A 106 1.22 -12.13 -2.20
N LEU A 107 1.18 -13.45 -2.39
CA LEU A 107 1.70 -14.11 -3.59
C LEU A 107 1.13 -13.49 -4.88
N PRO A 108 -0.19 -13.42 -5.11
CA PRO A 108 -0.71 -12.83 -6.34
C PRO A 108 -0.39 -11.34 -6.47
N LEU A 109 -0.31 -10.57 -5.37
CA LEU A 109 0.10 -9.15 -5.45
C LEU A 109 1.56 -9.00 -5.87
N LEU A 110 2.44 -9.84 -5.33
CA LEU A 110 3.86 -9.83 -5.61
C LEU A 110 4.11 -10.20 -7.08
N LEU A 111 3.53 -11.29 -7.58
CA LEU A 111 3.68 -11.69 -8.98
C LEU A 111 3.11 -10.63 -9.93
N LYS A 112 1.93 -10.08 -9.60
CA LYS A 112 1.28 -9.01 -10.38
C LYS A 112 2.19 -7.80 -10.53
N SER A 113 2.86 -7.36 -9.46
CA SER A 113 3.73 -6.18 -9.47
C SER A 113 4.79 -6.23 -10.58
N PHE A 114 5.35 -7.41 -10.83
CA PHE A 114 6.37 -7.62 -11.86
C PHE A 114 5.77 -7.85 -13.25
N VAL A 115 4.63 -8.54 -13.34
CA VAL A 115 3.89 -8.74 -14.60
C VAL A 115 3.40 -7.41 -15.17
N THR A 116 3.05 -6.44 -14.32
CA THR A 116 2.67 -5.08 -14.74
C THR A 116 3.85 -4.15 -14.97
N GLY A 117 5.09 -4.62 -14.82
CA GLY A 117 6.27 -3.79 -14.97
C GLY A 117 6.35 -2.65 -13.95
N LEU A 118 5.81 -2.86 -12.74
CA LEU A 118 5.90 -1.92 -11.61
C LEU A 118 5.34 -0.52 -11.95
N GLN A 119 4.31 -0.44 -12.78
CA GLN A 119 3.80 0.84 -13.26
C GLN A 119 3.16 1.69 -12.15
N GLN A 120 3.77 2.84 -11.83
CA GLN A 120 3.25 3.89 -10.94
C GLN A 120 2.73 5.08 -11.76
N GLY A 121 1.61 4.92 -12.48
CA GLY A 121 0.80 6.04 -13.00
C GLY A 121 1.48 7.10 -13.90
N GLY A 122 2.66 6.82 -14.48
CA GLY A 122 3.43 7.73 -15.34
C GLY A 122 3.60 7.22 -16.79
N PRO A 123 4.12 8.05 -17.71
CA PRO A 123 4.25 7.73 -19.14
C PRO A 123 5.39 6.75 -19.49
N SER A 124 6.23 6.38 -18.52
CA SER A 124 7.33 5.45 -18.72
C SER A 124 6.88 4.01 -18.43
N GLU A 125 6.64 3.23 -19.48
CA GLU A 125 6.39 1.79 -19.37
C GLU A 125 7.73 1.05 -19.23
N LEU A 126 8.11 0.70 -18.01
CA LEU A 126 9.15 -0.31 -17.83
C LEU A 126 8.61 -1.63 -18.37
N ALA A 127 9.34 -2.24 -19.32
CA ALA A 127 9.01 -3.57 -19.79
C ALA A 127 8.98 -4.54 -18.60
N PRO A 128 7.96 -5.39 -18.46
CA PRO A 128 7.88 -6.38 -17.38
C PRO A 128 9.14 -7.25 -17.27
N PHE A 129 9.59 -7.50 -16.04
CA PHE A 129 10.76 -8.32 -15.74
C PHE A 129 10.57 -9.05 -14.41
N ALA A 130 11.18 -10.23 -14.26
CA ALA A 130 11.21 -10.95 -12.99
C ALA A 130 12.35 -10.44 -12.11
N PRO A 131 12.18 -10.44 -10.77
CA PRO A 131 13.23 -10.04 -9.85
C PRO A 131 14.42 -11.01 -9.93
N TRP A 132 15.63 -10.53 -9.64
CA TRP A 132 16.78 -11.41 -9.48
C TRP A 132 16.73 -12.09 -8.12
N SER A 133 16.44 -11.34 -7.07
CA SER A 133 16.20 -11.87 -5.74
C SER A 133 15.24 -10.97 -4.97
N TRP A 134 14.64 -11.51 -3.92
CA TRP A 134 13.78 -10.75 -3.03
C TRP A 134 13.93 -11.16 -1.57
N SER A 135 13.56 -10.25 -0.69
CA SER A 135 13.63 -10.45 0.76
C SER A 135 12.45 -9.81 1.48
N THR A 136 12.19 -10.28 2.69
CA THR A 136 11.22 -9.68 3.62
C THR A 136 11.77 -9.75 5.05
N LYS A 137 11.23 -8.93 5.96
CA LYS A 137 11.63 -8.96 7.38
C LYS A 137 10.99 -10.10 8.17
N ASP A 138 9.86 -10.61 7.70
CA ASP A 138 9.07 -11.65 8.39
C ASP A 138 9.53 -13.04 7.93
N GLU A 139 10.36 -13.70 8.74
CA GLU A 139 10.88 -15.03 8.45
C GLU A 139 9.78 -16.09 8.29
N ALA A 140 8.71 -16.01 9.09
CA ALA A 140 7.61 -16.97 9.00
C ALA A 140 6.82 -16.77 7.70
N LEU A 141 6.62 -15.52 7.28
CA LEU A 141 6.03 -15.20 5.98
C LEU A 141 6.95 -15.63 4.83
N ALA A 142 8.26 -15.42 4.94
CA ALA A 142 9.22 -15.84 3.92
C ALA A 142 9.07 -17.33 3.62
N ARG A 143 9.14 -18.19 4.65
CA ARG A 143 8.96 -19.64 4.53
C ARG A 143 7.61 -20.02 3.91
N ALA A 144 6.53 -19.38 4.37
CA ALA A 144 5.19 -19.64 3.83
C ALA A 144 5.05 -19.24 2.36
N LEU A 145 5.71 -18.16 1.93
CA LEU A 145 5.77 -17.78 0.52
C LEU A 145 6.61 -18.75 -0.30
N GLU A 146 7.77 -19.21 0.19
CA GLU A 146 8.58 -20.20 -0.53
C GLU A 146 7.78 -21.48 -0.83
N GLU A 147 7.08 -22.01 0.18
CA GLU A 147 6.21 -23.18 0.02
C GLU A 147 5.12 -22.95 -1.03
N LYS A 148 4.44 -21.80 -0.98
CA LYS A 148 3.37 -21.49 -1.93
C LYS A 148 3.86 -21.23 -3.34
N LEU A 149 4.98 -20.52 -3.51
CA LEU A 149 5.60 -20.27 -4.81
C LEU A 149 5.92 -21.60 -5.51
N ARG A 150 6.50 -22.55 -4.78
CA ARG A 150 6.75 -23.91 -5.27
C ARG A 150 5.45 -24.63 -5.62
N ALA A 151 4.46 -24.58 -4.72
CA ALA A 151 3.20 -25.28 -4.90
C ALA A 151 2.41 -24.80 -6.13
N VAL A 152 2.48 -23.50 -6.46
CA VAL A 152 1.79 -22.95 -7.64
C VAL A 152 2.62 -23.04 -8.92
N GLY A 153 3.85 -23.55 -8.86
CA GLY A 153 4.71 -23.77 -10.03
C GLY A 153 5.48 -22.54 -10.50
N VAL A 154 5.82 -21.60 -9.59
CA VAL A 154 6.81 -20.55 -9.91
C VAL A 154 8.18 -21.20 -10.14
N ARG A 155 8.99 -20.61 -11.03
CA ARG A 155 10.36 -21.06 -11.33
C ARG A 155 11.18 -21.25 -10.04
N GLU A 156 11.89 -22.36 -9.93
CA GLU A 156 12.64 -22.76 -8.74
C GLU A 156 13.60 -21.67 -8.25
N GLU A 157 14.30 -21.00 -9.16
CA GLU A 157 15.26 -19.94 -8.84
C GLU A 157 14.63 -18.63 -8.33
N LEU A 158 13.29 -18.54 -8.34
CA LEU A 158 12.51 -17.44 -7.79
C LEU A 158 11.75 -17.84 -6.52
N CYS A 159 11.70 -19.12 -6.18
CA CYS A 159 10.96 -19.59 -4.99
C CYS A 159 11.61 -19.20 -3.68
N SER A 160 12.92 -18.89 -3.65
CA SER A 160 13.59 -18.49 -2.42
C SER A 160 13.29 -17.04 -2.04
N VAL A 161 12.91 -16.83 -0.78
CA VAL A 161 12.65 -15.53 -0.17
C VAL A 161 13.60 -15.35 1.01
N ALA A 162 14.58 -14.47 0.86
CA ALA A 162 15.56 -14.23 1.91
C ALA A 162 14.95 -13.47 3.10
N VAL A 163 15.50 -13.71 4.29
CA VAL A 163 15.25 -12.86 5.46
C VAL A 163 16.19 -11.66 5.39
N ALA A 164 15.63 -10.45 5.45
CA ALA A 164 16.39 -9.22 5.35
C ALA A 164 17.20 -8.93 6.63
N ASP A 165 18.37 -8.31 6.46
CA ASP A 165 19.16 -7.79 7.58
C ASP A 165 18.56 -6.51 8.17
N GLN A 166 19.11 -6.07 9.30
CA GLN A 166 18.60 -4.89 10.00
C GLN A 166 18.74 -3.61 9.16
N THR A 167 19.81 -3.46 8.38
CA THR A 167 20.04 -2.27 7.55
C THR A 167 18.94 -2.10 6.50
N LEU A 168 18.55 -3.20 5.86
CA LEU A 168 17.46 -3.18 4.87
C LEU A 168 16.09 -2.93 5.52
N ASN A 169 15.87 -3.47 6.72
CA ASN A 169 14.64 -3.24 7.49
C ASN A 169 14.52 -1.76 7.93
N ASP A 170 15.61 -1.14 8.36
CA ASP A 170 15.65 0.26 8.74
C ASP A 170 15.38 1.16 7.53
N LEU A 171 15.98 0.83 6.38
CA LEU A 171 15.74 1.54 5.12
C LEU A 171 14.26 1.44 4.71
N ASP A 172 13.65 0.26 4.76
CA ASP A 172 12.22 0.07 4.49
C ASP A 172 11.35 0.97 5.39
N GLN A 173 11.63 0.99 6.68
CA GLN A 173 10.91 1.81 7.65
C GLN A 173 11.07 3.32 7.39
N GLU A 174 12.28 3.77 7.02
CA GLU A 174 12.57 5.16 6.64
C GLU A 174 11.79 5.55 5.39
N ARG A 175 11.90 4.75 4.32
CA ARG A 175 11.21 4.97 3.04
C ARG A 175 9.70 4.96 3.21
N TRP A 176 9.17 4.05 4.03
CA TRP A 176 7.76 4.02 4.40
C TRP A 176 7.31 5.30 5.11
N GLY A 177 8.11 5.79 6.06
CA GLY A 177 7.85 7.03 6.77
C GLY A 177 7.77 8.24 5.84
N GLU A 178 8.68 8.35 4.87
CA GLU A 178 8.63 9.37 3.83
C GLU A 178 7.40 9.24 2.92
N PHE A 179 7.10 8.02 2.48
CA PHE A 179 5.92 7.74 1.68
C PHE A 179 4.64 8.19 2.38
N MET A 180 4.49 7.84 3.66
CA MET A 180 3.34 8.26 4.49
C MET A 180 3.32 9.76 4.77
N LYS A 181 4.48 10.41 4.94
CA LYS A 181 4.56 11.88 5.00
C LYS A 181 4.11 12.51 3.69
N GLY A 182 4.39 11.92 2.54
CA GLY A 182 3.88 12.37 1.24
C GLY A 182 2.36 12.28 1.18
N LEU A 183 1.80 11.12 1.52
CA LEU A 183 0.35 10.90 1.55
C LEU A 183 -0.39 11.83 2.52
N THR A 184 0.18 12.08 3.70
CA THR A 184 -0.42 12.95 4.73
C THR A 184 -0.07 14.43 4.56
N GLY A 185 1.03 14.75 3.87
CA GLY A 185 1.53 16.09 3.61
C GLY A 185 0.78 16.81 2.49
N MET A 186 0.18 16.07 1.56
CA MET A 186 -0.85 16.62 0.66
C MET A 186 -2.07 17.15 1.44
N ALA A 187 -2.22 16.80 2.73
CA ALA A 187 -3.28 17.30 3.61
C ALA A 187 -2.86 18.47 4.53
N ARG A 188 -1.62 18.98 4.47
CA ARG A 188 -1.14 20.07 5.36
C ARG A 188 -0.14 21.04 4.68
N LYS A 189 -0.66 22.08 4.02
CA LYS A 189 -0.18 23.46 4.24
C LYS A 189 -1.16 24.02 5.28
N ASP A 190 -0.77 24.35 6.52
CA ASP A 190 0.08 25.49 6.87
C ASP A 190 0.91 25.24 8.17
N GLY A 191 2.18 25.66 8.14
CA GLY A 191 2.77 26.60 9.12
C GLY A 191 3.13 26.18 10.56
N ASN A 192 4.37 25.70 10.73
CA ASN A 192 5.40 26.17 11.69
C ASN A 192 5.51 25.64 13.15
N SER A 193 6.52 24.77 13.33
CA SER A 193 7.65 24.70 14.30
C SER A 193 7.53 25.05 15.79
N GLY A 194 7.99 24.10 16.63
CA GLY A 194 8.62 24.41 17.93
C GLY A 194 8.61 23.23 18.92
N ALA A 195 9.71 22.49 19.02
CA ALA A 195 10.01 21.53 20.11
C ALA A 195 10.70 22.30 21.29
N PRO A 196 10.89 21.76 22.54
CA PRO A 196 11.14 20.35 22.87
C PRO A 196 10.38 19.73 24.07
N ALA A 197 10.58 18.42 24.19
CA ALA A 197 10.14 17.39 25.16
C ALA A 197 10.38 17.74 26.66
N PRO A 198 9.93 16.96 27.70
CA PRO A 198 9.70 15.49 27.65
C PRO A 198 8.59 14.88 28.53
N THR A 199 8.37 13.56 28.32
CA THR A 199 7.90 12.53 29.29
C THR A 199 6.45 12.68 29.83
N VAL A 200 5.58 11.69 30.00
CA VAL A 200 5.63 10.23 30.22
C VAL A 200 4.27 9.63 29.78
N SER A 201 4.28 8.33 29.51
CA SER A 201 3.18 7.35 29.39
C SER A 201 1.78 7.69 29.95
N SER A 202 0.74 7.39 29.17
CA SER A 202 -0.28 6.34 29.44
C SER A 202 -1.64 6.69 28.82
N GLU A 203 -2.36 5.63 28.48
CA GLU A 203 -3.54 5.56 27.64
C GLU A 203 -4.75 6.36 28.17
N ALA A 204 -5.36 7.18 27.30
CA ALA A 204 -6.76 7.54 27.39
C ALA A 204 -7.33 7.85 26.00
N SER A 205 -8.07 6.86 25.46
CA SER A 205 -9.34 7.02 24.74
C SER A 205 -9.51 8.21 23.78
N ALA A 206 -9.58 7.89 22.49
CA ALA A 206 -10.43 8.45 21.43
C ALA A 206 -10.77 9.96 21.51
N THR A 207 -10.19 10.70 20.56
CA THR A 207 -10.40 12.11 20.22
C THR A 207 -11.86 12.58 20.32
N ASP A 208 -12.25 13.01 21.51
CA ASP A 208 -13.52 13.68 21.73
C ASP A 208 -13.32 15.18 21.46
N VAL A 209 -13.53 15.60 20.21
CA VAL A 209 -13.36 16.99 19.77
C VAL A 209 -14.68 17.58 19.31
N CYS A 210 -14.90 18.86 19.59
CA CYS A 210 -16.06 19.59 19.14
C CYS A 210 -16.15 19.55 17.61
N ALA A 211 -17.27 19.08 17.05
CA ALA A 211 -17.43 18.95 15.61
C ALA A 211 -17.34 20.29 14.86
N THR A 212 -17.52 21.41 15.56
CA THR A 212 -17.48 22.77 14.99
C THR A 212 -16.10 23.42 15.12
N CYS A 213 -15.67 23.70 16.36
CA CYS A 213 -14.44 24.45 16.61
C CYS A 213 -13.19 23.56 16.72
N LYS A 214 -13.37 22.23 16.62
CA LYS A 214 -12.32 21.20 16.67
C LYS A 214 -11.48 21.18 17.96
N LYS A 215 -11.92 21.91 19.00
CA LYS A 215 -11.30 21.88 20.34
C LYS A 215 -11.85 20.69 21.14
N GLY A 216 -10.96 19.95 21.80
CA GLY A 216 -11.34 18.96 22.81
C GLY A 216 -11.71 19.61 24.15
N PRO A 217 -12.24 18.86 25.13
CA PRO A 217 -12.44 19.36 26.49
C PRO A 217 -11.07 19.71 27.09
N GLY A 218 -10.91 20.96 27.55
CA GLY A 218 -9.68 21.40 28.20
C GLY A 218 -9.54 20.82 29.61
N PRO A 219 -8.35 20.91 30.25
CA PRO A 219 -8.14 20.45 31.62
C PRO A 219 -9.09 21.19 32.57
N GLY A 220 -10.06 20.48 33.16
CA GLY A 220 -11.08 21.05 34.05
C GLY A 220 -12.36 21.58 33.38
N ALA A 221 -12.54 21.40 32.06
CA ALA A 221 -13.73 21.85 31.34
C ALA A 221 -14.84 20.79 31.29
N GLU A 222 -16.10 21.23 31.26
CA GLU A 222 -17.28 20.37 31.06
C GLU A 222 -17.12 19.48 29.82
N SER A 223 -17.52 18.22 29.95
CA SER A 223 -17.47 17.22 28.87
C SER A 223 -18.28 17.68 27.64
N LEU A 224 -17.81 17.31 26.44
CA LEU A 224 -18.50 17.66 25.20
C LEU A 224 -19.91 17.06 25.20
N ARG A 225 -20.89 17.88 24.82
CA ARG A 225 -22.29 17.48 24.80
C ARG A 225 -22.60 16.83 23.46
N ALA A 226 -23.08 15.58 23.50
CA ALA A 226 -23.51 14.87 22.30
C ALA A 226 -24.76 15.54 21.68
N CYS A 227 -24.89 15.46 20.36
CA CYS A 227 -26.11 15.90 19.69
C CYS A 227 -27.31 15.12 20.22
N SER A 228 -28.35 15.82 20.66
CA SER A 228 -29.56 15.18 21.22
C SER A 228 -30.36 14.34 20.21
N GLY A 229 -30.15 14.57 18.90
CA GLY A 229 -30.78 13.77 17.84
C GLY A 229 -30.01 12.47 17.60
N CYS A 230 -28.88 12.57 16.90
CA CYS A 230 -28.14 11.38 16.45
C CYS A 230 -27.14 10.81 17.47
N LYS A 231 -26.78 11.56 18.53
CA LYS A 231 -25.76 11.22 19.54
C LYS A 231 -24.34 10.89 19.01
N THR A 232 -24.10 10.98 17.70
CA THR A 232 -22.82 10.60 17.06
C THR A 232 -21.78 11.72 17.02
N VAL A 233 -22.20 12.98 17.02
CA VAL A 233 -21.29 14.14 17.04
C VAL A 233 -21.40 14.88 18.36
N ARG A 234 -20.29 15.44 18.84
CA ARG A 234 -20.24 16.19 20.11
C ARG A 234 -19.86 17.65 19.91
N TYR A 235 -20.34 18.52 20.79
CA TYR A 235 -20.13 19.96 20.75
C TYR A 235 -19.78 20.51 22.14
N CYS A 236 -18.89 21.50 22.18
CA CYS A 236 -18.55 22.17 23.45
C CYS A 236 -19.63 23.16 23.91
N SER A 237 -20.50 23.61 23.01
CA SER A 237 -21.61 24.52 23.33
C SER A 237 -22.76 24.39 22.34
N ARG A 238 -23.96 24.88 22.74
CA ARG A 238 -25.11 24.98 21.83
C ARG A 238 -24.80 25.87 20.61
N ASP A 239 -23.94 26.86 20.76
CA ASP A 239 -23.57 27.76 19.66
C ASP A 239 -22.70 27.04 18.64
N CYS A 240 -21.78 26.19 19.08
CA CYS A 240 -21.05 25.30 18.19
C CYS A 240 -22.01 24.35 17.45
N GLN A 241 -22.98 23.75 18.15
CA GLN A 241 -23.99 22.90 17.50
C GLN A 241 -24.80 23.65 16.44
N LYS A 242 -25.26 24.88 16.75
CA LYS A 242 -26.01 25.72 15.79
C LYS A 242 -25.17 26.11 14.58
N ALA A 243 -23.91 26.48 14.78
CA ALA A 243 -23.00 26.83 13.70
C ALA A 243 -22.76 25.66 12.74
N ASN A 244 -22.63 24.43 13.25
CA ASN A 244 -22.49 23.23 12.43
C ASN A 244 -23.83 22.69 11.89
N TRP A 245 -24.98 23.22 12.32
CA TRP A 245 -26.29 22.65 11.99
C TRP A 245 -26.55 22.58 10.49
N LYS A 246 -26.14 23.57 9.70
CA LYS A 246 -26.33 23.55 8.23
C LYS A 246 -25.67 22.34 7.57
N GLN A 247 -24.47 21.97 8.02
CA GLN A 247 -23.72 20.83 7.49
C GLN A 247 -24.18 19.50 8.14
N HIS A 248 -24.44 19.53 9.44
CA HIS A 248 -24.81 18.34 10.22
C HIS A 248 -26.25 17.87 9.97
N LYS A 249 -27.21 18.78 9.68
CA LYS A 249 -28.66 18.48 9.63
C LYS A 249 -29.03 17.29 8.73
N ARG A 250 -28.37 17.14 7.58
CA ARG A 250 -28.65 16.03 6.64
C ARG A 250 -28.23 14.69 7.25
N ALA A 251 -26.98 14.59 7.69
CA ALA A 251 -26.46 13.39 8.36
C ALA A 251 -27.20 13.08 9.68
N CYS A 252 -27.56 14.12 10.44
CA CYS A 252 -28.30 13.96 11.69
C CYS A 252 -29.65 13.27 11.46
N LYS A 253 -30.39 13.61 10.39
CA LYS A 253 -31.69 13.01 10.09
C LYS A 253 -31.63 11.58 9.54
N THR A 254 -30.46 11.17 9.04
CA THR A 254 -30.26 9.81 8.54
C THR A 254 -29.89 8.84 9.68
N ILE A 255 -29.33 9.36 10.78
CA ILE A 255 -28.81 8.58 11.90
C ILE A 255 -29.72 8.67 13.14
N ALA A 256 -30.45 9.77 13.32
CA ALA A 256 -31.40 9.98 14.42
C ALA A 256 -32.74 9.30 14.14
#